data_AF-A0A947LYJ3-F1
#
_entry.id   AF-A0A947LYJ3-F1
#
_cell.length_a   1.000
_cell.length_b   1.000
_cell.length_c   1.000
_cell.angle_alpha   90.00
_cell.angle_beta   90.00
_cell.angle_gamma   90.00
#
_symmetry.space_group_name_H-M   'P 1'
#
loop_
_entity.id
_entity.type
_entity.pdbx_description
1 polymer ?
#
loop_
_entity_poly.entity_id
_entity_poly.type
_entity_poly.pdbx_seq_one_letter_code
_entity_poly.pdbx_strand_id
1 'polypeptide(L)'
;MVSIWHDATQAFGVAFPPLLQSLLFWLFASLVVHVCQQQVEHTAYSVDPSSRRISASHAALCIGCIVWAMDVVGLFMYAELAHHVLELVPALSGLLIMAISARFTIPTLSTSASKRRIVFAGVWLAAGMLAAHFTITRGHVHSFAQVNWLAIVLSMATAVGLATYTSVRHRSAKLSVLTPHFRHQSWQDKLLCGAAILLLHWLLVNTFPLHLGDPSGESDGIALLAIVLVFAIAVSLEQLSNMRWDAGRQQLLRRGLSMMRVSNMSQNAERDMELSLIADHLHTLLQPDRLTLHFQPIVDFQQRGVQFEALLRLTDKTLGDINPETFLLVCELQGKTPQVDRMILRNALDCVQAWKTAGLHDASISVNVAPVTLLDDHFAPWLRDELAQRALPARTLKLEMTEHAIIALGSQMVAAIHDLSAMGVAVLMDDFGAGYSSLGMLADLPIAGIKCDRLFVRQLAQDRRRQSLLRHVAALAQEFGLSVVVEGVETVEELQTLASVGLHSIQGYVFSRPMPAHAVPEWHRTQMPAQRAALQATLHAPRTVQARYAAHAPALPPVPWAPRA
;
A
#
# COMPACT_ATOMS: atom_id res chain seq x y z
N MET A 1 -33.40 -9.77 -40.81
CA MET A 1 -32.58 -10.58 -39.89
C MET A 1 -32.24 -11.98 -40.41
N VAL A 2 -32.99 -12.58 -41.35
CA VAL A 2 -32.72 -13.96 -41.86
C VAL A 2 -31.51 -14.06 -42.81
N SER A 3 -31.13 -12.98 -43.52
CA SER A 3 -30.05 -13.01 -44.53
C SER A 3 -28.63 -13.12 -43.95
N ILE A 4 -28.35 -12.52 -42.79
CA ILE A 4 -26.99 -12.52 -42.20
C ILE A 4 -26.65 -13.91 -41.63
N TRP A 5 -27.66 -14.61 -41.10
CA TRP A 5 -27.49 -15.96 -40.56
C TRP A 5 -27.29 -17.00 -41.66
N HIS A 6 -27.90 -16.82 -42.84
CA HIS A 6 -27.72 -17.72 -43.99
C HIS A 6 -26.29 -17.68 -44.56
N ASP A 7 -25.70 -16.49 -44.69
CA ASP A 7 -24.31 -16.35 -45.16
C ASP A 7 -23.29 -16.80 -44.09
N ALA A 8 -23.60 -16.58 -42.80
CA ALA A 8 -22.76 -17.07 -41.70
C ALA A 8 -22.77 -18.62 -41.61
N THR A 9 -23.92 -19.27 -41.86
CA THR A 9 -23.98 -20.75 -41.94
C THR A 9 -23.23 -21.33 -43.14
N GLN A 10 -22.92 -20.55 -44.18
CA GLN A 10 -22.03 -21.01 -45.27
C GLN A 10 -20.54 -20.90 -44.93
N ALA A 11 -20.15 -19.99 -44.02
CA ALA A 11 -18.75 -19.78 -43.62
C ALA A 11 -18.32 -20.62 -42.40
N PHE A 12 -19.26 -21.13 -41.62
CA PHE A 12 -19.03 -21.86 -40.36
C PHE A 12 -19.85 -23.16 -40.35
N GLY A 13 -19.18 -24.30 -40.16
CA GLY A 13 -19.77 -25.64 -40.33
C GLY A 13 -20.66 -26.11 -39.19
N VAL A 14 -20.52 -25.52 -37.99
CA VAL A 14 -21.35 -25.82 -36.81
C VAL A 14 -22.23 -24.61 -36.50
N ALA A 15 -23.54 -24.86 -36.43
CA ALA A 15 -24.52 -23.82 -36.13
C ALA A 15 -24.30 -23.22 -34.73
N PHE A 16 -24.80 -21.99 -34.54
CA PHE A 16 -24.77 -21.37 -33.22
C PHE A 16 -25.67 -22.17 -32.24
N PRO A 17 -25.25 -22.36 -30.97
CA PRO A 17 -25.95 -23.24 -30.05
C PRO A 17 -27.38 -22.74 -29.73
N PRO A 18 -28.30 -23.65 -29.37
CA PRO A 18 -29.66 -23.32 -28.95
C PRO A 18 -29.74 -22.20 -27.90
N LEU A 19 -30.79 -21.40 -27.94
CA LEU A 19 -30.95 -20.19 -27.11
C LEU A 19 -30.86 -20.50 -25.60
N LEU A 20 -31.50 -21.57 -25.13
CA LEU A 20 -31.46 -21.94 -23.71
C LEU A 20 -30.04 -22.31 -23.24
N GLN A 21 -29.34 -23.15 -24.01
CA GLN A 21 -27.96 -23.56 -23.70
C GLN A 21 -27.02 -22.36 -23.76
N SER A 22 -27.19 -21.48 -24.76
CA SER A 22 -26.45 -20.22 -24.90
C SER A 22 -26.63 -19.31 -23.69
N LEU A 23 -27.86 -19.14 -23.18
CA LEU A 23 -28.14 -18.33 -21.99
C LEU A 23 -27.51 -18.92 -20.73
N LEU A 24 -27.59 -20.24 -20.54
CA LEU A 24 -26.99 -20.93 -19.39
C LEU A 24 -25.47 -20.81 -19.40
N PHE A 25 -24.83 -21.07 -20.55
CA PHE A 25 -23.39 -20.93 -20.70
C PHE A 25 -22.94 -19.48 -20.53
N TRP A 26 -23.69 -18.51 -21.04
CA TRP A 26 -23.40 -17.09 -20.85
C TRP A 26 -23.40 -16.69 -19.37
N LEU A 27 -24.39 -17.13 -18.58
CA LEU A 27 -24.43 -16.89 -17.14
C LEU A 27 -23.26 -17.56 -16.42
N PHE A 28 -22.95 -18.80 -16.79
CA PHE A 28 -21.81 -19.54 -16.23
C PHE A 28 -20.48 -18.87 -16.55
N ALA A 29 -20.24 -18.48 -17.81
CA ALA A 29 -19.06 -17.76 -18.24
C ALA A 29 -18.92 -16.40 -17.51
N SER A 30 -20.03 -15.70 -17.29
CA SER A 30 -20.04 -14.44 -16.53
C SER A 30 -19.66 -14.65 -15.05
N LEU A 31 -20.10 -15.76 -14.45
CA LEU A 31 -19.70 -16.15 -13.09
C LEU A 31 -18.21 -16.53 -13.05
N VAL A 32 -17.71 -17.28 -14.04
CA VAL A 32 -16.29 -17.63 -14.18
C VAL A 32 -15.43 -16.37 -14.26
N VAL A 33 -15.83 -15.37 -15.06
CA VAL A 33 -15.16 -14.06 -15.13
C VAL A 33 -15.13 -13.41 -13.74
N HIS A 34 -16.23 -13.44 -12.99
CA HIS A 34 -16.27 -12.89 -11.64
C HIS A 34 -15.29 -13.58 -10.69
N VAL A 35 -15.24 -14.91 -10.69
CA VAL A 35 -14.34 -15.70 -9.83
C VAL A 35 -12.89 -15.47 -10.21
N CYS A 36 -12.55 -15.50 -11.51
CA CYS A 36 -11.20 -15.22 -11.99
C CYS A 36 -10.75 -13.81 -11.59
N GLN A 37 -11.64 -12.83 -11.70
CA GLN A 37 -11.36 -11.45 -11.26
C GLN A 37 -11.06 -11.40 -9.75
N GLN A 38 -11.86 -12.07 -8.91
CA GLN A 38 -11.61 -12.09 -7.45
C GLN A 38 -10.28 -12.76 -7.10
N GLN A 39 -9.94 -13.85 -7.78
CA GLN A 39 -8.65 -14.53 -7.62
C GLN A 39 -7.48 -13.60 -7.96
N VAL A 40 -7.58 -12.88 -9.08
CA VAL A 40 -6.57 -11.90 -9.49
C VAL A 40 -6.45 -10.75 -8.48
N GLU A 41 -7.57 -10.18 -8.03
CA GLU A 41 -7.59 -9.09 -7.05
C GLU A 41 -6.94 -9.48 -5.72
N HIS A 42 -7.26 -10.66 -5.19
CA HIS A 42 -6.64 -11.15 -3.95
C HIS A 42 -5.11 -11.24 -4.07
N THR A 43 -4.59 -11.74 -5.20
CA THR A 43 -3.14 -11.82 -5.43
C THR A 43 -2.50 -10.45 -5.61
N ALA A 44 -3.20 -9.51 -6.24
CA ALA A 44 -2.70 -8.18 -6.51
C ALA A 44 -2.52 -7.33 -5.25
N TYR A 45 -3.23 -7.64 -4.15
CA TYR A 45 -3.19 -6.87 -2.90
C TYR A 45 -2.14 -7.33 -1.89
N SER A 46 -1.37 -8.38 -2.20
CA SER A 46 -0.24 -8.79 -1.35
C SER A 46 0.90 -7.76 -1.41
N VAL A 47 1.33 -7.23 -0.27
CA VAL A 47 2.40 -6.22 -0.17
C VAL A 47 3.80 -6.84 -0.28
N ASP A 48 3.96 -8.08 0.19
CA ASP A 48 5.24 -8.81 0.12
C ASP A 48 5.47 -9.43 -1.29
N PRO A 49 6.58 -9.13 -1.98
CA PRO A 49 6.88 -9.67 -3.30
C PRO A 49 7.00 -11.20 -3.36
N SER A 50 7.41 -11.86 -2.26
CA SER A 50 7.58 -13.32 -2.24
C SER A 50 6.24 -14.03 -2.14
N SER A 51 5.38 -13.60 -1.20
CA SER A 51 4.00 -14.02 -1.06
C SER A 51 3.21 -13.73 -2.32
N ARG A 52 3.36 -12.53 -2.91
CA ARG A 52 2.68 -12.17 -4.16
C ARG A 52 2.99 -13.14 -5.29
N ARG A 53 4.26 -13.56 -5.46
CA ARG A 53 4.64 -14.53 -6.49
C ARG A 53 4.02 -15.91 -6.27
N ILE A 54 4.01 -16.39 -5.02
CA ILE A 54 3.41 -17.67 -4.65
C ILE A 54 1.90 -17.63 -4.89
N SER A 55 1.21 -16.65 -4.32
CA SER A 55 -0.24 -16.49 -4.48
C SER A 55 -0.64 -16.28 -5.94
N ALA A 56 0.12 -15.48 -6.72
CA ALA A 56 -0.11 -15.33 -8.16
C ALA A 56 0.07 -16.65 -8.92
N SER A 57 1.05 -17.48 -8.55
CA SER A 57 1.22 -18.80 -9.15
C SER A 57 0.06 -19.74 -8.84
N HIS A 58 -0.45 -19.74 -7.62
CA HIS A 58 -1.62 -20.54 -7.24
C HIS A 58 -2.89 -20.06 -7.95
N ALA A 59 -3.15 -18.75 -7.97
CA ALA A 59 -4.30 -18.20 -8.69
C ALA A 59 -4.21 -18.50 -10.20
N ALA A 60 -3.02 -18.40 -10.81
CA ALA A 60 -2.84 -18.72 -12.22
C ALA A 60 -3.15 -20.20 -12.54
N LEU A 61 -2.74 -21.13 -11.67
CA LEU A 61 -3.08 -22.54 -11.80
C LEU A 61 -4.60 -22.74 -11.74
N CYS A 62 -5.27 -22.15 -10.74
CA CYS A 62 -6.72 -22.24 -10.58
C CYS A 62 -7.48 -21.66 -11.77
N ILE A 63 -7.07 -20.48 -12.27
CA ILE A 63 -7.67 -19.85 -13.45
C ILE A 63 -7.51 -20.77 -14.67
N GLY A 64 -6.34 -21.39 -14.85
CA GLY A 64 -6.12 -22.38 -15.92
C GLY A 64 -7.10 -23.56 -15.83
N CYS A 65 -7.30 -24.13 -14.63
CA CYS A 65 -8.25 -25.21 -14.40
C CYS A 65 -9.71 -24.79 -14.68
N ILE A 66 -10.10 -23.59 -14.24
CA ILE A 66 -11.46 -23.07 -14.45
C ILE A 66 -11.73 -22.82 -15.94
N VAL A 67 -10.79 -22.21 -16.65
CA VAL A 67 -10.91 -21.95 -18.11
C VAL A 67 -11.00 -23.26 -18.88
N TRP A 68 -10.18 -24.26 -18.51
CA TRP A 68 -10.27 -25.60 -19.09
C TRP A 68 -11.63 -26.26 -18.83
N ALA A 69 -12.13 -26.21 -17.59
CA ALA A 69 -13.43 -26.78 -17.25
C ALA A 69 -14.56 -26.11 -18.03
N MET A 70 -14.49 -24.78 -18.20
CA MET A 70 -15.44 -24.02 -19.01
C MET A 70 -15.42 -24.42 -20.48
N ASP A 71 -14.24 -24.66 -21.06
CA ASP A 71 -14.09 -25.15 -22.43
C ASP A 71 -14.74 -26.52 -22.61
N VAL A 72 -14.45 -27.47 -21.71
CA VAL A 72 -15.06 -28.81 -21.71
C VAL A 72 -16.58 -28.74 -21.58
N VAL A 73 -17.09 -27.94 -20.63
CA VAL A 73 -18.54 -27.72 -20.44
C VAL A 73 -19.18 -27.13 -21.69
N GLY A 74 -18.48 -26.23 -22.39
CA GLY A 74 -18.98 -25.60 -23.61
C GLY A 74 -19.14 -26.58 -24.78
N LEU A 75 -18.38 -27.67 -24.83
CA LEU A 75 -18.51 -28.67 -25.90
C LEU A 75 -19.89 -29.34 -25.88
N PHE A 76 -20.50 -29.51 -24.70
CA PHE A 76 -21.82 -30.11 -24.54
C PHE A 76 -22.99 -29.23 -25.00
N MET A 77 -22.73 -27.98 -25.38
CA MET A 77 -23.74 -27.10 -25.98
C MET A 77 -24.09 -27.48 -27.43
N TYR A 78 -23.26 -28.31 -28.06
CA TYR A 78 -23.38 -28.67 -29.46
C TYR A 78 -23.87 -30.11 -29.56
N ALA A 79 -24.95 -30.33 -30.32
CA ALA A 79 -25.54 -31.65 -30.49
C ALA A 79 -24.54 -32.64 -31.12
N GLU A 80 -23.67 -32.12 -31.99
CA GLU A 80 -22.61 -32.86 -32.69
C GLU A 80 -21.57 -33.48 -31.73
N LEU A 81 -21.38 -32.88 -30.55
CA LEU A 81 -20.39 -33.28 -29.55
C LEU A 81 -21.02 -33.90 -28.28
N ALA A 82 -22.32 -33.73 -28.06
CA ALA A 82 -22.99 -34.09 -26.81
C ALA A 82 -23.07 -35.61 -26.52
N HIS A 83 -22.90 -36.46 -27.55
CA HIS A 83 -23.12 -37.90 -27.48
C HIS A 83 -21.85 -38.76 -27.35
N HIS A 84 -20.65 -38.15 -27.31
CA HIS A 84 -19.38 -38.89 -27.27
C HIS A 84 -18.65 -38.71 -25.93
N VAL A 85 -18.07 -39.81 -25.43
CA VAL A 85 -17.33 -39.84 -24.15
C VAL A 85 -16.01 -39.08 -24.30
N LEU A 86 -15.78 -38.11 -23.40
CA LEU A 86 -14.52 -37.37 -23.36
C LEU A 86 -13.35 -38.32 -23.05
N GLU A 87 -12.39 -38.46 -23.97
CA GLU A 87 -11.19 -39.26 -23.71
C GLU A 87 -10.33 -38.62 -22.59
N LEU A 88 -9.93 -39.44 -21.61
CA LEU A 88 -9.19 -38.96 -20.43
C LEU A 88 -7.83 -38.34 -20.80
N VAL A 89 -7.07 -38.97 -21.70
CA VAL A 89 -5.70 -38.52 -22.04
C VAL A 89 -5.70 -37.16 -22.74
N PRO A 90 -6.51 -36.92 -23.80
CA PRO A 90 -6.64 -35.59 -24.40
C PRO A 90 -7.19 -34.54 -23.42
N ALA A 91 -8.16 -34.91 -22.58
CA ALA A 91 -8.73 -33.99 -21.59
C ALA A 91 -7.68 -33.51 -20.57
N LEU A 92 -6.90 -34.43 -20.01
CA LEU A 92 -5.79 -34.11 -19.08
C LEU A 92 -4.66 -33.34 -19.76
N SER A 93 -4.38 -33.64 -21.03
CA SER A 93 -3.37 -32.91 -21.81
C SER A 93 -3.80 -31.46 -22.06
N GLY A 94 -5.07 -31.23 -22.40
CA GLY A 94 -5.65 -29.89 -22.52
C GLY A 94 -5.59 -29.11 -21.20
N LEU A 95 -5.90 -29.76 -20.07
CA LEU A 95 -5.78 -29.16 -18.74
C LEU A 95 -4.35 -28.70 -18.45
N LEU A 96 -3.37 -29.56 -18.73
CA LEU A 96 -1.95 -29.24 -18.50
C LEU A 96 -1.50 -28.06 -19.36
N ILE A 97 -1.86 -28.04 -20.65
CA ILE A 97 -1.55 -26.94 -21.57
C ILE A 97 -2.15 -25.63 -21.05
N MET A 98 -3.41 -25.65 -20.63
CA MET A 98 -4.11 -24.47 -20.14
C MET A 98 -3.51 -23.97 -18.80
N ALA A 99 -3.23 -24.88 -17.87
CA ALA A 99 -2.59 -24.57 -16.59
C ALA A 99 -1.20 -23.95 -16.76
N ILE A 100 -0.36 -24.51 -17.64
CA ILE A 100 0.97 -23.97 -17.94
C ILE A 100 0.86 -22.60 -18.61
N SER A 101 -0.04 -22.45 -19.59
CA SER A 101 -0.24 -21.18 -20.30
C SER A 101 -0.71 -20.07 -19.36
N ALA A 102 -1.65 -20.38 -18.45
CA ALA A 102 -2.09 -19.46 -17.42
C ALA A 102 -0.95 -19.08 -16.46
N ARG A 103 -0.13 -20.05 -16.05
CA ARG A 103 1.01 -19.82 -15.14
C ARG A 103 2.01 -18.80 -15.67
N PHE A 104 2.27 -18.79 -16.98
CA PHE A 104 3.19 -17.83 -17.60
C PHE A 104 2.57 -16.46 -17.92
N THR A 105 1.25 -16.38 -18.04
CA THR A 105 0.58 -15.18 -18.58
C THR A 105 -0.16 -14.38 -17.51
N ILE A 106 -0.87 -15.04 -16.59
CA ILE A 106 -1.69 -14.40 -15.56
C ILE A 106 -0.90 -13.44 -14.67
N PRO A 107 0.32 -13.76 -14.17
CA PRO A 107 1.09 -12.79 -13.38
C PRO A 107 1.39 -11.48 -14.13
N THR A 108 1.63 -11.57 -15.44
CA THR A 108 1.86 -10.39 -16.29
C THR A 108 0.56 -9.64 -16.53
N LEU A 109 -0.54 -10.35 -16.81
CA LEU A 109 -1.86 -9.75 -17.03
C LEU A 109 -2.43 -9.09 -15.76
N SER A 110 -2.06 -9.55 -14.57
CA SER A 110 -2.53 -8.97 -13.31
C SER A 110 -1.71 -7.77 -12.84
N THR A 111 -0.38 -7.80 -13.01
CA THR A 111 0.52 -6.80 -12.38
C THR A 111 1.17 -5.81 -13.34
N SER A 112 1.28 -6.12 -14.64
CA SER A 112 2.07 -5.29 -15.56
C SER A 112 1.40 -3.96 -15.88
N ALA A 113 2.16 -2.87 -15.77
CA ALA A 113 1.72 -1.55 -16.26
C ALA A 113 1.94 -1.35 -17.78
N SER A 114 2.71 -2.22 -18.43
CA SER A 114 3.09 -2.06 -19.84
C SER A 114 2.04 -2.68 -20.77
N LYS A 115 1.41 -1.83 -21.61
CA LYS A 115 0.45 -2.25 -22.64
C LYS A 115 1.02 -3.34 -23.56
N ARG A 116 2.30 -3.22 -23.93
CA ARG A 116 2.97 -4.20 -24.81
C ARG A 116 3.09 -5.57 -24.16
N ARG A 117 3.49 -5.62 -22.88
CA ARG A 117 3.60 -6.88 -22.13
C ARG A 117 2.23 -7.52 -21.91
N ILE A 118 1.20 -6.72 -21.64
CA ILE A 118 -0.18 -7.20 -21.49
C ILE A 118 -0.66 -7.86 -22.79
N VAL A 119 -0.48 -7.19 -23.94
CA VAL A 119 -0.87 -7.75 -25.25
C VAL A 119 -0.11 -9.04 -25.54
N PHE A 120 1.21 -9.07 -25.33
CA PHE A 120 2.01 -10.27 -25.55
C PHE A 120 1.58 -11.46 -24.66
N ALA A 121 1.32 -11.20 -23.37
CA ALA A 121 0.79 -12.22 -22.47
C ALA A 121 -0.61 -12.69 -22.90
N GLY A 122 -1.46 -11.79 -23.40
CA GLY A 122 -2.77 -12.12 -23.97
C GLY A 122 -2.67 -13.04 -25.19
N VAL A 123 -1.73 -12.77 -26.11
CA VAL A 123 -1.46 -13.62 -27.27
C VAL A 123 -1.01 -15.02 -26.85
N TRP A 124 -0.11 -15.12 -25.88
CA TRP A 124 0.34 -16.42 -25.37
C TRP A 124 -0.80 -17.21 -24.72
N LEU A 125 -1.64 -16.55 -23.92
CA LEU A 125 -2.80 -17.18 -23.28
C LEU A 125 -3.80 -17.70 -24.33
N ALA A 126 -4.07 -16.90 -25.36
CA ALA A 126 -4.96 -17.27 -26.46
C ALA A 126 -4.41 -18.44 -27.29
N ALA A 127 -3.10 -18.48 -27.55
CA ALA A 127 -2.46 -19.61 -28.21
C ALA A 127 -2.54 -20.90 -27.37
N GLY A 128 -2.33 -20.79 -26.05
CA GLY A 128 -2.50 -21.91 -25.12
C GLY A 128 -3.94 -22.44 -25.09
N MET A 129 -4.92 -21.55 -25.08
CA MET A 129 -6.35 -21.91 -25.15
C MET A 129 -6.69 -22.64 -26.45
N LEU A 130 -6.24 -22.12 -27.60
CA LEU A 130 -6.47 -22.77 -28.89
C LEU A 130 -5.82 -24.17 -28.94
N ALA A 131 -4.60 -24.31 -28.43
CA ALA A 131 -3.90 -25.60 -28.35
C ALA A 131 -4.59 -26.59 -27.40
N ALA A 132 -5.07 -26.12 -26.24
CA ALA A 132 -5.83 -26.94 -25.30
C ALA A 132 -7.15 -27.41 -25.92
N HIS A 133 -7.91 -26.50 -26.52
CA HIS A 133 -9.18 -26.80 -27.21
C HIS A 133 -8.97 -27.82 -28.32
N PHE A 134 -7.98 -27.59 -29.20
CA PHE A 134 -7.62 -28.53 -30.26
C PHE A 134 -7.26 -29.91 -29.70
N THR A 135 -6.52 -29.96 -28.59
CA THR A 135 -6.15 -31.25 -27.97
C THR A 135 -7.38 -32.03 -27.53
N ILE A 136 -8.38 -31.35 -26.95
CA ILE A 136 -9.64 -31.97 -26.50
C ILE A 136 -10.48 -32.42 -27.70
N THR A 137 -10.55 -31.61 -28.76
CA THR A 137 -11.43 -31.87 -29.92
C THR A 137 -10.78 -32.70 -31.02
N ARG A 138 -9.47 -32.95 -31.00
CA ARG A 138 -8.73 -33.65 -32.07
C ARG A 138 -9.35 -34.99 -32.50
N GLY A 139 -9.95 -35.74 -31.57
CA GLY A 139 -10.59 -37.03 -31.84
C GLY A 139 -11.90 -36.91 -32.62
N HIS A 140 -12.44 -35.69 -32.73
CA HIS A 140 -13.72 -35.38 -33.36
C HIS A 140 -13.55 -34.66 -34.71
N VAL A 141 -12.31 -34.36 -35.11
CA VAL A 141 -12.00 -33.64 -36.36
C VAL A 141 -12.09 -34.58 -37.55
N HIS A 142 -12.98 -34.27 -38.49
CA HIS A 142 -13.19 -35.05 -39.72
C HIS A 142 -11.98 -34.96 -40.67
N SER A 143 -11.35 -33.79 -40.78
CA SER A 143 -10.18 -33.58 -41.63
C SER A 143 -9.30 -32.45 -41.14
N PHE A 144 -8.01 -32.73 -40.96
CA PHE A 144 -6.99 -31.70 -40.67
C PHE A 144 -6.58 -30.90 -41.92
N ALA A 145 -7.03 -31.30 -43.12
CA ALA A 145 -6.70 -30.59 -44.37
C ALA A 145 -7.62 -29.38 -44.63
N GLN A 146 -8.78 -29.33 -43.99
CA GLN A 146 -9.75 -28.24 -44.13
C GLN A 146 -9.77 -27.42 -42.83
N VAL A 147 -8.99 -26.34 -42.81
CA VAL A 147 -8.88 -25.45 -41.64
C VAL A 147 -9.65 -24.16 -41.90
N ASN A 148 -10.51 -23.77 -40.97
CA ASN A 148 -11.18 -22.48 -41.03
C ASN A 148 -10.28 -21.37 -40.46
N TRP A 149 -9.45 -20.79 -41.31
CA TRP A 149 -8.53 -19.70 -40.92
C TRP A 149 -9.25 -18.48 -40.38
N LEU A 150 -10.46 -18.17 -40.88
CA LEU A 150 -11.26 -17.07 -40.38
C LEU A 150 -11.65 -17.31 -38.91
N ALA A 151 -12.11 -18.52 -38.57
CA ALA A 151 -12.45 -18.90 -37.20
C ALA A 151 -11.23 -18.83 -36.26
N ILE A 152 -10.06 -19.28 -36.71
CA ILE A 152 -8.81 -19.19 -35.92
C ILE A 152 -8.42 -17.73 -35.65
N VAL A 153 -8.43 -16.88 -36.68
CA VAL A 153 -8.05 -15.46 -36.51
C VAL A 153 -9.04 -14.74 -35.60
N LEU A 154 -10.35 -14.96 -35.77
CA LEU A 154 -11.38 -14.33 -34.95
C LEU A 154 -11.37 -14.84 -33.50
N SER A 155 -11.17 -16.15 -33.26
CA SER A 155 -11.05 -16.69 -31.90
C SER A 155 -9.80 -16.14 -31.20
N MET A 156 -8.66 -16.14 -31.88
CA MET A 156 -7.42 -15.54 -31.35
C MET A 156 -7.62 -14.05 -31.01
N ALA A 157 -8.18 -13.26 -31.94
CA ALA A 157 -8.43 -11.84 -31.72
C ALA A 157 -9.39 -11.59 -30.53
N THR A 158 -10.45 -12.39 -30.42
CA THR A 158 -11.42 -12.29 -29.33
C THR A 158 -10.79 -12.65 -27.99
N ALA A 159 -10.00 -13.73 -27.91
CA ALA A 159 -9.31 -14.15 -26.71
C ALA A 159 -8.27 -13.11 -26.23
N VAL A 160 -7.47 -12.55 -27.16
CA VAL A 160 -6.52 -11.47 -26.85
C VAL A 160 -7.26 -10.22 -26.39
N GLY A 161 -8.34 -9.84 -27.08
CA GLY A 161 -9.19 -8.71 -26.70
C GLY A 161 -9.76 -8.87 -25.29
N LEU A 162 -10.26 -10.06 -24.94
CA LEU A 162 -10.81 -10.36 -23.63
C LEU A 162 -9.74 -10.31 -22.52
N ALA A 163 -8.57 -10.92 -22.74
CA ALA A 163 -7.47 -10.93 -21.79
C ALA A 163 -6.90 -9.52 -21.55
N THR A 164 -6.76 -8.73 -22.61
CA THR A 164 -6.28 -7.35 -22.52
C THR A 164 -7.31 -6.43 -21.87
N TYR A 165 -8.60 -6.58 -22.21
CA TYR A 165 -9.69 -5.81 -21.61
C TYR A 165 -9.80 -6.07 -20.10
N THR A 166 -9.84 -7.33 -19.67
CA THR A 166 -9.94 -7.69 -18.26
C THR A 166 -8.71 -7.22 -17.46
N SER A 167 -7.51 -7.33 -18.04
CA SER A 167 -6.27 -6.79 -17.44
C SER A 167 -6.33 -5.27 -17.25
N VAL A 168 -6.76 -4.52 -18.28
CA VAL A 168 -6.89 -3.05 -18.21
C VAL A 168 -7.96 -2.64 -17.20
N ARG A 169 -9.11 -3.33 -17.19
CA ARG A 169 -10.19 -3.07 -16.23
C ARG A 169 -9.78 -3.38 -14.80
N HIS A 170 -9.07 -4.48 -14.57
CA HIS A 170 -8.50 -4.82 -13.27
C HIS A 170 -7.55 -3.71 -12.77
N ARG A 171 -6.65 -3.21 -13.63
CA ARG A 171 -5.77 -2.10 -13.28
C ARG A 171 -6.53 -0.80 -12.99
N SER A 172 -7.56 -0.49 -13.78
CA SER A 172 -8.45 0.65 -13.51
C SER A 172 -9.11 0.51 -12.14
N ALA A 173 -9.62 -0.67 -11.81
CA ALA A 173 -10.17 -0.95 -10.49
C ALA A 173 -9.11 -0.85 -9.38
N LYS A 174 -7.84 -1.15 -9.68
CA LYS A 174 -6.73 -0.93 -8.74
C LYS A 174 -6.56 0.56 -8.41
N LEU A 175 -6.63 1.42 -9.43
CA LEU A 175 -6.40 2.86 -9.32
C LEU A 175 -7.61 3.66 -8.82
N SER A 176 -8.81 3.08 -8.73
CA SER A 176 -10.03 3.79 -8.28
C SER A 176 -9.96 4.27 -6.83
N VAL A 177 -9.12 3.65 -6.01
CA VAL A 177 -8.87 4.09 -4.64
C VAL A 177 -8.14 5.44 -4.59
N LEU A 178 -7.30 5.73 -5.57
CA LEU A 178 -6.52 6.97 -5.60
C LEU A 178 -7.26 8.11 -6.29
N THR A 179 -8.16 7.80 -7.23
CA THR A 179 -8.84 8.82 -8.00
C THR A 179 -10.25 8.37 -8.39
N PRO A 180 -11.30 9.16 -8.10
CA PRO A 180 -12.70 8.80 -8.40
C PRO A 180 -13.00 8.71 -9.90
N HIS A 181 -12.05 9.07 -10.77
CA HIS A 181 -12.16 8.93 -12.21
C HIS A 181 -12.12 7.45 -12.66
N PHE A 182 -11.41 6.60 -11.92
CA PHE A 182 -11.41 5.17 -12.19
C PHE A 182 -12.54 4.49 -11.42
N ARG A 183 -13.19 3.51 -12.06
CA ARG A 183 -14.30 2.76 -11.46
C ARG A 183 -13.98 1.27 -11.42
N HIS A 184 -14.52 0.60 -10.40
CA HIS A 184 -14.51 -0.86 -10.32
C HIS A 184 -15.29 -1.48 -11.49
N GLN A 185 -14.90 -2.71 -11.86
CA GLN A 185 -15.58 -3.48 -12.89
C GLN A 185 -17.00 -3.82 -12.43
N SER A 186 -17.98 -3.34 -13.19
CA SER A 186 -19.39 -3.55 -12.91
C SER A 186 -19.86 -4.95 -13.30
N TRP A 187 -21.03 -5.37 -12.83
CA TRP A 187 -21.66 -6.59 -13.34
C TRP A 187 -21.96 -6.53 -14.84
N GLN A 188 -22.18 -5.33 -15.40
CA GLN A 188 -22.35 -5.16 -16.84
C GLN A 188 -21.09 -5.54 -17.61
N ASP A 189 -19.91 -5.15 -17.11
CA ASP A 189 -18.63 -5.53 -17.72
C ASP A 189 -18.41 -7.05 -17.69
N LYS A 190 -18.81 -7.70 -16.59
CA LYS A 190 -18.69 -9.16 -16.43
C LYS A 190 -19.62 -9.90 -17.39
N LEU A 191 -20.86 -9.43 -17.53
CA LEU A 191 -21.84 -9.98 -18.47
C LEU A 191 -21.38 -9.81 -19.93
N LEU A 192 -20.76 -8.68 -20.26
CA LEU A 192 -20.19 -8.43 -21.59
C LEU A 192 -19.01 -9.36 -21.88
N CYS A 193 -18.13 -9.59 -20.89
CA CYS A 193 -17.05 -10.57 -21.00
C CYS A 193 -17.61 -11.99 -21.19
N GLY A 194 -18.65 -12.38 -20.45
CA GLY A 194 -19.32 -13.66 -20.62
C GLY A 194 -19.89 -13.85 -22.03
N ALA A 195 -20.48 -12.80 -22.61
CA ALA A 195 -21.02 -12.85 -23.97
C ALA A 195 -19.89 -13.03 -25.02
N ALA A 196 -18.75 -12.35 -24.81
CA ALA A 196 -17.57 -12.53 -25.64
C ALA A 196 -16.97 -13.94 -25.53
N ILE A 197 -17.02 -14.57 -24.34
CA ILE A 197 -16.59 -15.97 -24.14
C ILE A 197 -17.51 -16.95 -24.89
N LEU A 198 -18.82 -16.73 -24.88
CA LEU A 198 -19.76 -17.53 -25.67
C LEU A 198 -19.43 -17.47 -27.18
N LEU A 199 -19.18 -16.26 -27.70
CA LEU A 199 -18.76 -16.07 -29.09
C LEU A 199 -17.41 -16.74 -29.38
N LEU A 200 -16.43 -16.57 -28.48
CA LEU A 200 -15.11 -17.18 -28.57
C LEU A 200 -15.21 -18.71 -28.66
N HIS A 201 -16.04 -19.31 -27.80
CA HIS A 201 -16.24 -20.75 -27.78
C HIS A 201 -16.85 -21.28 -29.08
N TRP A 202 -17.85 -20.58 -29.63
CA TRP A 202 -18.42 -20.92 -30.94
C TRP A 202 -17.41 -20.83 -32.08
N LEU A 203 -16.52 -19.83 -32.06
CA LEU A 203 -15.43 -19.71 -33.04
C LEU A 203 -14.41 -20.84 -32.88
N LEU A 204 -14.08 -21.25 -31.66
CA LEU A 204 -13.16 -22.36 -31.38
C LEU A 204 -13.67 -23.68 -31.98
N VAL A 205 -14.95 -24.00 -31.76
CA VAL A 205 -15.59 -25.22 -32.30
C VAL A 205 -15.60 -25.24 -33.83
N ASN A 206 -15.65 -24.07 -34.47
CA ASN A 206 -15.64 -23.93 -35.93
C ASN A 206 -14.24 -23.87 -36.56
N THR A 207 -13.17 -24.05 -35.78
CA THR A 207 -11.79 -24.05 -36.32
C THR A 207 -11.50 -25.23 -37.23
N PHE A 208 -12.14 -26.38 -36.94
CA PHE A 208 -12.05 -27.61 -37.72
C PHE A 208 -13.44 -28.18 -38.00
N PRO A 209 -13.64 -28.85 -39.14
CA PRO A 209 -14.89 -29.56 -39.41
C PRO A 209 -14.99 -30.77 -38.48
N LEU A 210 -16.09 -30.85 -37.74
CA LEU A 210 -16.37 -31.95 -36.81
C LEU A 210 -17.20 -33.05 -37.48
N HIS A 211 -17.08 -34.28 -36.96
CA HIS A 211 -17.99 -35.36 -37.35
C HIS A 211 -19.44 -35.03 -36.94
N LEU A 212 -20.39 -35.17 -37.87
CA LEU A 212 -21.81 -35.12 -37.57
C LEU A 212 -22.18 -36.41 -36.81
N GLY A 213 -22.40 -36.30 -35.50
CA GLY A 213 -22.80 -37.43 -34.66
C GLY A 213 -24.17 -38.00 -35.03
N ASP A 214 -24.38 -39.29 -34.72
CA ASP A 214 -25.69 -39.96 -34.85
C ASP A 214 -26.65 -39.46 -33.74
N PRO A 215 -27.82 -38.88 -34.08
CA PRO A 215 -28.74 -38.29 -33.10
C PRO A 215 -29.46 -39.29 -32.18
N SER A 216 -29.14 -40.58 -32.25
CA SER A 216 -29.85 -41.67 -31.56
C SER A 216 -29.19 -42.21 -30.28
N GLY A 217 -28.03 -41.71 -29.86
CA GLY A 217 -27.35 -42.15 -28.63
C GLY A 217 -27.88 -41.50 -27.35
N GLU A 218 -28.14 -42.28 -26.30
CA GLU A 218 -28.49 -41.76 -24.96
C GLU A 218 -27.37 -40.81 -24.46
N SER A 219 -27.75 -39.58 -24.09
CA SER A 219 -26.80 -38.53 -23.70
C SER A 219 -26.49 -38.61 -22.19
N ASP A 220 -25.38 -39.23 -21.82
CA ASP A 220 -24.79 -39.13 -20.47
C ASP A 220 -24.11 -37.75 -20.22
N GLY A 221 -24.11 -36.87 -21.23
CA GLY A 221 -23.50 -35.55 -21.19
C GLY A 221 -24.03 -34.66 -20.05
N ILE A 222 -25.30 -34.77 -19.66
CA ILE A 222 -25.87 -34.00 -18.55
C ILE A 222 -25.29 -34.44 -17.20
N ALA A 223 -25.08 -35.74 -16.99
CA ALA A 223 -24.49 -36.26 -15.76
C ALA A 223 -23.01 -35.90 -15.64
N LEU A 224 -22.25 -35.99 -16.73
CA LEU A 224 -20.84 -35.58 -16.76
C LEU A 224 -20.69 -34.06 -16.60
N LEU A 225 -21.57 -33.26 -17.23
CA LEU A 225 -21.65 -31.81 -17.05
C LEU A 225 -21.91 -31.44 -15.58
N ALA A 226 -22.84 -32.15 -14.92
CA ALA A 226 -23.11 -31.94 -13.50
C ALA A 226 -21.90 -32.28 -12.62
N ILE A 227 -21.18 -33.37 -12.91
CA ILE A 227 -19.97 -33.78 -12.17
C ILE A 227 -18.84 -32.75 -12.36
N VAL A 228 -18.58 -32.31 -13.58
CA VAL A 228 -17.54 -31.30 -13.89
C VAL A 228 -17.91 -29.94 -13.29
N LEU A 229 -19.19 -29.56 -13.31
CA LEU A 229 -19.68 -28.33 -12.68
C LEU A 229 -19.53 -28.39 -11.16
N VAL A 230 -19.90 -29.50 -10.52
CA VAL A 230 -19.72 -29.71 -9.08
C VAL A 230 -18.24 -29.69 -8.71
N PHE A 231 -17.38 -30.31 -9.50
CA PHE A 231 -15.93 -30.30 -9.28
C PHE A 231 -15.34 -28.89 -9.41
N ALA A 232 -15.70 -28.13 -10.46
CA ALA A 232 -15.26 -26.76 -10.64
C ALA A 232 -15.75 -25.83 -9.53
N ILE A 233 -17.00 -26.01 -9.07
CA ILE A 233 -17.57 -25.28 -7.93
C ILE A 233 -16.85 -25.65 -6.63
N ALA A 234 -16.61 -26.93 -6.36
CA ALA A 234 -15.92 -27.41 -5.16
C ALA A 234 -14.49 -26.86 -5.07
N VAL A 235 -13.71 -26.96 -6.16
CA VAL A 235 -12.37 -26.38 -6.25
C VAL A 235 -12.42 -24.86 -6.05
N SER A 236 -13.39 -24.17 -6.65
CA SER A 236 -13.54 -22.72 -6.48
C SER A 236 -13.88 -22.33 -5.03
N LEU A 237 -14.75 -23.09 -4.36
CA LEU A 237 -15.15 -22.85 -2.96
C LEU A 237 -14.01 -23.11 -1.99
N GLU A 238 -13.25 -24.20 -2.17
CA GLU A 238 -12.08 -24.52 -1.35
C GLU A 238 -11.01 -23.44 -1.47
N GLN A 239 -10.78 -22.92 -2.68
CA GLN A 239 -9.81 -21.84 -2.89
C GLN A 239 -10.30 -20.51 -2.33
N LEU A 240 -11.59 -20.19 -2.45
CA LEU A 240 -12.19 -19.03 -1.79
C LEU A 240 -12.06 -19.12 -0.26
N SER A 241 -12.20 -20.32 0.31
CA SER A 241 -11.94 -20.58 1.74
C SER A 241 -10.47 -20.33 2.07
N ASN A 242 -9.53 -20.95 1.36
CA ASN A 242 -8.10 -20.79 1.61
C ASN A 242 -7.64 -19.33 1.53
N MET A 243 -8.17 -18.55 0.56
CA MET A 243 -7.91 -17.11 0.50
C MET A 243 -8.41 -16.36 1.73
N ARG A 244 -9.59 -16.68 2.27
CA ARG A 244 -10.11 -16.06 3.50
C ARG A 244 -9.21 -16.37 4.71
N TRP A 245 -8.70 -17.59 4.80
CA TRP A 245 -7.76 -17.99 5.85
C TRP A 245 -6.41 -17.26 5.75
N ASP A 246 -5.85 -17.17 4.54
CA ASP A 246 -4.60 -16.43 4.30
C ASP A 246 -4.75 -14.92 4.57
N ALA A 247 -5.89 -14.33 4.20
CA ALA A 247 -6.21 -12.95 4.53
C ALA A 247 -6.24 -12.72 6.05
N GLY A 248 -6.87 -13.64 6.81
CA GLY A 248 -6.86 -13.59 8.27
C GLY A 248 -5.45 -13.72 8.87
N ARG A 249 -4.58 -14.56 8.29
CA ARG A 249 -3.20 -14.72 8.77
C ARG A 249 -2.35 -13.49 8.47
N GLN A 250 -2.46 -12.90 7.27
CA GLN A 250 -1.79 -11.64 6.95
C GLN A 250 -2.30 -10.49 7.82
N GLN A 251 -3.61 -10.46 8.12
CA GLN A 251 -4.20 -9.48 9.01
C GLN A 251 -3.59 -9.53 10.41
N LEU A 252 -3.34 -10.71 10.95
CA LEU A 252 -2.70 -10.88 12.27
C LEU A 252 -1.25 -10.39 12.27
N LEU A 253 -0.46 -10.72 11.23
CA LEU A 253 0.90 -10.23 11.08
C LEU A 253 0.95 -8.70 10.95
N ARG A 254 0.07 -8.13 10.13
CA ARG A 254 -0.03 -6.67 9.96
C ARG A 254 -0.50 -5.97 11.21
N ARG A 255 -1.41 -6.57 12.00
CA ARG A 255 -1.80 -6.03 13.31
C ARG A 255 -0.63 -6.04 14.29
N GLY A 256 0.18 -7.09 14.29
CA GLY A 256 1.41 -7.13 15.09
C GLY A 256 2.40 -6.02 14.72
N LEU A 257 2.59 -5.77 13.43
CA LEU A 257 3.46 -4.69 12.93
C LEU A 257 2.85 -3.30 13.11
N SER A 258 1.54 -3.14 12.90
CA SER A 258 0.85 -1.86 13.07
C SER A 258 0.74 -1.46 14.53
N MET A 259 0.63 -2.40 15.47
CA MET A 259 0.65 -2.09 16.91
C MET A 259 1.97 -1.44 17.36
N MET A 260 3.06 -1.57 16.58
CA MET A 260 4.34 -0.89 16.85
C MET A 260 4.41 0.55 16.29
N ARG A 261 3.47 0.96 15.41
CA ARG A 261 3.50 2.30 14.76
C ARG A 261 2.16 3.06 14.74
N VAL A 262 0.99 2.45 14.96
CA VAL A 262 -0.32 3.11 14.84
C VAL A 262 -1.40 2.48 15.73
N SER A 263 -2.05 3.28 16.59
CA SER A 263 -3.10 2.84 17.52
C SER A 263 -4.55 2.94 17.01
N ASN A 264 -4.82 3.45 15.80
CA ASN A 264 -6.20 3.61 15.30
C ASN A 264 -6.33 3.47 13.77
N MET A 265 -6.24 2.25 13.23
CA MET A 265 -6.55 2.01 11.81
C MET A 265 -7.71 1.03 11.65
N SER A 266 -8.87 1.54 11.22
CA SER A 266 -9.93 0.69 10.67
C SER A 266 -9.50 0.14 9.31
N GLN A 267 -9.66 -1.17 9.12
CA GLN A 267 -9.15 -1.91 7.98
C GLN A 267 -10.25 -2.07 6.94
N ASN A 268 -10.07 -1.49 5.74
CA ASN A 268 -10.97 -1.62 4.59
C ASN A 268 -10.17 -2.04 3.34
N ALA A 269 -10.83 -2.71 2.38
CA ALA A 269 -10.22 -3.17 1.12
C ALA A 269 -9.48 -2.06 0.33
N GLU A 270 -9.92 -0.82 0.48
CA GLU A 270 -9.27 0.36 -0.11
C GLU A 270 -7.84 0.58 0.43
N ARG A 271 -7.60 0.30 1.71
CA ARG A 271 -6.28 0.46 2.33
C ARG A 271 -5.28 -0.58 1.81
N ASP A 272 -5.71 -1.82 1.62
CA ASP A 272 -4.87 -2.89 1.07
C ASP A 272 -4.46 -2.59 -0.37
N MET A 273 -5.38 -2.00 -1.13
CA MET A 273 -5.11 -1.49 -2.46
C MET A 273 -4.02 -0.41 -2.45
N GLU A 274 -4.17 0.59 -1.57
CA GLU A 274 -3.23 1.70 -1.42
C GLU A 274 -1.82 1.19 -1.07
N LEU A 275 -1.71 0.30 -0.08
CA LEU A 275 -0.43 -0.33 0.29
C LEU A 275 0.21 -1.09 -0.87
N SER A 276 -0.59 -1.84 -1.64
CA SER A 276 -0.10 -2.57 -2.81
C SER A 276 0.39 -1.64 -3.92
N LEU A 277 -0.27 -0.51 -4.15
CA LEU A 277 0.14 0.48 -5.14
C LEU A 277 1.45 1.16 -4.76
N ILE A 278 1.61 1.55 -3.49
CA ILE A 278 2.87 2.08 -2.97
C ILE A 278 3.99 1.03 -3.10
N ALA A 279 3.68 -0.23 -2.79
CA ALA A 279 4.62 -1.35 -2.94
C ALA A 279 5.10 -1.55 -4.38
N ASP A 280 4.22 -1.40 -5.37
CA ASP A 280 4.58 -1.47 -6.80
C ASP A 280 5.55 -0.36 -7.20
N HIS A 281 5.36 0.83 -6.62
CA HIS A 281 6.15 2.03 -6.91
C HIS A 281 7.40 2.14 -6.01
N LEU A 282 7.61 1.23 -5.05
CA LEU A 282 8.63 1.37 -4.01
C LEU A 282 10.05 1.57 -4.59
N HIS A 283 10.39 0.88 -5.67
CA HIS A 283 11.68 1.02 -6.34
C HIS A 283 11.92 2.43 -6.92
N THR A 284 10.85 3.13 -7.32
CA THR A 284 10.92 4.52 -7.79
C THR A 284 10.91 5.48 -6.60
N LEU A 285 10.15 5.18 -5.54
CA LEU A 285 10.05 6.01 -4.33
C LEU A 285 11.30 5.97 -3.46
N LEU A 286 12.03 4.85 -3.42
CA LEU A 286 13.29 4.68 -2.67
C LEU A 286 14.47 5.29 -3.45
N GLN A 287 14.38 6.58 -3.74
CA GLN A 287 15.45 7.39 -4.32
C GLN A 287 15.61 8.67 -3.50
N PRO A 288 16.86 9.16 -3.26
CA PRO A 288 17.09 10.31 -2.38
C PRO A 288 16.29 11.57 -2.77
N ASP A 289 16.11 11.82 -4.07
CA ASP A 289 15.37 12.96 -4.63
C ASP A 289 13.85 12.88 -4.42
N ARG A 290 13.32 11.68 -4.10
CA ARG A 290 11.89 11.45 -3.85
C ARG A 290 11.51 11.59 -2.38
N LEU A 291 12.48 11.47 -1.47
CA LEU A 291 12.29 11.55 -0.03
C LEU A 291 12.50 12.99 0.44
N THR A 292 11.59 13.88 0.05
CA THR A 292 11.67 15.29 0.44
C THR A 292 11.35 15.47 1.92
N LEU A 293 12.01 16.44 2.58
CA LEU A 293 11.83 16.69 4.00
C LEU A 293 11.26 18.09 4.21
N HIS A 294 10.22 18.15 5.05
CA HIS A 294 9.82 19.37 5.72
C HIS A 294 10.37 19.37 7.14
N PHE A 295 10.52 20.55 7.71
CA PHE A 295 11.15 20.75 9.00
C PHE A 295 10.22 21.57 9.89
N GLN A 296 9.89 21.03 11.05
CA GLN A 296 9.08 21.74 12.04
C GLN A 296 9.97 22.21 13.19
N PRO A 297 9.92 23.50 13.58
CA PRO A 297 10.76 24.00 14.65
C PRO A 297 10.29 23.48 16.01
N ILE A 298 11.27 23.04 16.80
CA ILE A 298 11.22 22.76 18.23
C ILE A 298 12.01 23.87 18.90
N VAL A 299 11.29 24.70 19.66
CA VAL A 299 11.83 25.93 20.24
C VAL A 299 11.90 25.77 21.74
N ASP A 300 13.14 25.82 22.26
CA ASP A 300 13.38 26.13 23.66
C ASP A 300 13.60 27.64 23.79
N PHE A 301 12.79 28.30 24.62
CA PHE A 301 12.86 29.74 24.81
C PHE A 301 13.95 30.21 25.79
N GLN A 302 14.59 29.28 26.50
CA GLN A 302 15.79 29.55 27.30
C GLN A 302 17.07 29.35 26.49
N GLN A 303 17.02 28.60 25.40
CA GLN A 303 18.19 28.30 24.57
C GLN A 303 18.26 29.19 23.32
N ARG A 304 19.48 29.41 22.81
CA ARG A 304 19.69 30.21 21.60
C ARG A 304 19.34 29.43 20.32
N GLY A 305 19.74 28.16 20.26
CA GLY A 305 19.54 27.30 19.10
C GLY A 305 18.07 26.99 18.83
N VAL A 306 17.81 26.44 17.64
CA VAL A 306 16.50 25.90 17.26
C VAL A 306 16.73 24.48 16.76
N GLN A 307 15.99 23.54 17.32
CA GLN A 307 15.94 22.16 16.85
C GLN A 307 14.82 22.03 15.83
N PHE A 308 14.97 21.17 14.82
CA PHE A 308 13.95 20.95 13.80
C PHE A 308 13.64 19.47 13.65
N GLU A 309 12.37 19.08 13.75
CA GLU A 309 11.97 17.72 13.40
C GLU A 309 11.88 17.57 11.88
N ALA A 310 12.60 16.60 11.33
CA ALA A 310 12.56 16.24 9.93
C ALA A 310 11.35 15.33 9.65
N LEU A 311 10.40 15.86 8.91
CA LEU A 311 9.14 15.22 8.58
C LEU A 311 9.11 14.88 7.09
N LEU A 312 9.03 13.58 6.81
CA LEU A 312 9.02 13.06 5.44
C LEU A 312 7.79 13.56 4.65
N ARG A 313 8.01 13.92 3.39
CA ARG A 313 6.99 14.26 2.40
C ARG A 313 7.30 13.50 1.12
N LEU A 314 6.32 12.76 0.61
CA LEU A 314 6.45 11.95 -0.58
C LEU A 314 5.40 12.33 -1.60
N THR A 315 5.83 12.46 -2.85
CA THR A 315 4.93 12.63 -3.99
C THR A 315 5.33 11.66 -5.10
N ASP A 316 4.33 11.11 -5.79
CA ASP A 316 4.51 10.29 -6.98
C ASP A 316 3.65 10.84 -8.12
N LYS A 317 4.16 10.73 -9.36
CA LYS A 317 3.44 11.23 -10.54
C LYS A 317 2.09 10.55 -10.77
N THR A 318 1.96 9.30 -10.32
CA THR A 318 0.77 8.46 -10.47
C THR A 318 -0.06 8.43 -9.20
N LEU A 319 0.60 8.32 -8.04
CA LEU A 319 -0.09 8.18 -6.75
C LEU A 319 -0.48 9.52 -6.10
N GLY A 320 0.08 10.64 -6.56
CA GLY A 320 -0.12 11.95 -5.94
C GLY A 320 0.67 12.09 -4.64
N ASP A 321 0.10 12.81 -3.67
CA ASP A 321 0.67 12.94 -2.32
C ASP A 321 0.49 11.62 -1.56
N ILE A 322 1.59 11.06 -1.07
CA ILE A 322 1.58 9.78 -0.35
C ILE A 322 1.71 10.07 1.14
N ASN A 323 0.82 9.49 1.95
CA ASN A 323 0.93 9.55 3.40
C ASN A 323 2.24 8.84 3.86
N PRO A 324 3.18 9.55 4.52
CA PRO A 324 4.45 8.98 4.97
C PRO A 324 4.34 7.73 5.83
N GLU A 325 3.36 7.66 6.75
CA GLU A 325 3.16 6.49 7.62
C GLU A 325 2.80 5.24 6.80
N THR A 326 1.98 5.42 5.76
CA THR A 326 1.57 4.34 4.87
C THR A 326 2.76 3.83 4.05
N PHE A 327 3.60 4.75 3.57
CA PHE A 327 4.83 4.41 2.87
C PHE A 327 5.86 3.69 3.76
N LEU A 328 6.06 4.17 4.99
CA LEU A 328 6.98 3.54 5.94
C LEU A 328 6.50 2.15 6.35
N LEU A 329 5.18 1.93 6.48
CA LEU A 329 4.61 0.60 6.68
C LEU A 329 4.89 -0.34 5.49
N VAL A 330 4.79 0.15 4.25
CA VAL A 330 5.16 -0.65 3.07
C VAL A 330 6.65 -1.00 3.08
N CYS A 331 7.52 -0.05 3.45
CA CYS A 331 8.95 -0.32 3.58
C CYS A 331 9.20 -1.43 4.61
N GLU A 332 8.50 -1.41 5.74
CA GLU A 332 8.59 -2.44 6.78
C GLU A 332 8.12 -3.80 6.30
N LEU A 333 6.97 -3.86 5.65
CA LEU A 333 6.42 -5.10 5.06
C LEU A 333 7.34 -5.69 3.98
N GLN A 334 8.20 -4.88 3.36
CA GLN A 334 9.18 -5.33 2.35
C GLN A 334 10.62 -5.45 2.88
N GLY A 335 10.85 -5.29 4.19
CA GLY A 335 12.20 -5.38 4.77
C GLY A 335 13.14 -4.27 4.30
N LYS A 336 12.59 -3.11 3.93
CA LYS A 336 13.30 -1.92 3.42
C LYS A 336 13.50 -0.83 4.48
N THR A 337 13.08 -1.06 5.72
CA THR A 337 13.17 -0.07 6.81
C THR A 337 14.59 0.47 7.02
N PRO A 338 15.64 -0.35 7.19
CA PRO A 338 17.00 0.19 7.38
C PRO A 338 17.49 0.99 6.17
N GLN A 339 17.07 0.60 4.95
CA GLN A 339 17.43 1.31 3.73
C GLN A 339 16.78 2.71 3.70
N VAL A 340 15.48 2.82 3.97
CA VAL A 340 14.76 4.09 3.90
C VAL A 340 15.16 5.04 5.03
N ASP A 341 15.36 4.53 6.25
CA ASP A 341 15.79 5.34 7.39
C ASP A 341 17.16 5.98 7.13
N ARG A 342 18.12 5.22 6.59
CA ARG A 342 19.46 5.74 6.22
C ARG A 342 19.38 6.81 5.14
N MET A 343 18.45 6.69 4.19
CA MET A 343 18.24 7.71 3.15
C MET A 343 17.62 8.99 3.72
N ILE A 344 16.61 8.87 4.59
CA ILE A 344 16.00 10.01 5.29
C ILE A 344 17.05 10.75 6.13
N LEU A 345 17.86 10.00 6.88
CA LEU A 345 18.96 10.55 7.69
C LEU A 345 19.97 11.31 6.84
N ARG A 346 20.42 10.75 5.71
CA ARG A 346 21.32 11.45 4.78
C ARG A 346 20.73 12.76 4.30
N ASN A 347 19.49 12.75 3.81
CA ASN A 347 18.80 13.94 3.33
C ASN A 347 18.68 15.01 4.45
N ALA A 348 18.40 14.60 5.69
CA ALA A 348 18.31 15.50 6.83
C ALA A 348 19.68 16.10 7.19
N LEU A 349 20.73 15.28 7.19
CA LEU A 349 22.12 15.70 7.44
C LEU A 349 22.63 16.66 6.36
N ASP A 350 22.29 16.44 5.10
CA ASP A 350 22.61 17.35 4.00
C ASP A 350 21.94 18.73 4.19
N CYS A 351 20.67 18.72 4.62
CA CYS A 351 19.93 19.96 4.90
C CYS A 351 20.58 20.76 6.04
N VAL A 352 20.89 20.12 7.17
CA VAL A 352 21.47 20.84 8.32
C VAL A 352 22.90 21.31 8.03
N GLN A 353 23.69 20.57 7.24
CA GLN A 353 25.00 21.02 6.77
C GLN A 353 24.88 22.29 5.91
N ALA A 354 23.91 22.31 4.98
CA ALA A 354 23.65 23.48 4.15
C ALA A 354 23.24 24.70 5.00
N TRP A 355 22.38 24.51 6.01
CA TRP A 355 21.99 25.60 6.90
C TRP A 355 23.14 26.14 7.74
N LYS A 356 24.00 25.27 8.29
CA LYS A 356 25.20 25.70 9.03
C LYS A 356 26.15 26.49 8.15
N THR A 357 26.28 26.10 6.88
CA THR A 357 27.07 26.84 5.87
C THR A 357 26.45 28.21 5.57
N ALA A 358 25.11 28.31 5.61
CA ALA A 358 24.37 29.57 5.46
C ALA A 358 24.30 30.43 6.74
N GLY A 359 25.08 30.11 7.78
CA GLY A 359 25.19 30.90 9.02
C GLY A 359 24.28 30.43 10.17
N LEU A 360 23.51 29.35 9.99
CA LEU A 360 22.64 28.77 11.02
C LEU A 360 23.40 27.78 11.92
N HIS A 361 24.48 28.25 12.56
CA HIS A 361 25.43 27.39 13.26
C HIS A 361 24.82 26.59 14.43
N ASP A 362 23.82 27.15 15.12
CA ASP A 362 23.16 26.54 16.27
C ASP A 362 21.94 25.67 15.91
N ALA A 363 21.71 25.41 14.62
CA ALA A 363 20.63 24.51 14.19
C ALA A 363 20.97 23.05 14.49
N SER A 364 19.98 22.31 14.99
CA SER A 364 20.02 20.85 15.16
C SER A 364 18.76 20.23 14.58
N ILE A 365 18.79 18.92 14.32
CA ILE A 365 17.67 18.17 13.74
C ILE A 365 17.30 16.96 14.60
N SER A 366 16.03 16.60 14.55
CA SER A 366 15.46 15.35 15.03
C SER A 366 15.01 14.52 13.84
N VAL A 367 15.26 13.21 13.86
CA VAL A 367 14.82 12.29 12.80
C VAL A 367 14.21 11.04 13.42
N ASN A 368 12.99 10.72 13.01
CA ASN A 368 12.30 9.48 13.35
C ASN A 368 13.03 8.26 12.75
N VAL A 369 13.22 7.23 13.55
CA VAL A 369 13.95 6.02 13.16
C VAL A 369 13.29 4.77 13.71
N ALA A 370 13.31 3.68 12.92
CA ALA A 370 12.75 2.43 13.34
C ALA A 370 13.72 1.62 14.24
N PRO A 371 13.21 0.76 15.11
CA PRO A 371 14.06 -0.05 15.98
C PRO A 371 14.98 -1.02 15.24
N VAL A 372 14.48 -1.62 14.17
CA VAL A 372 15.25 -2.55 13.33
C VAL A 372 16.49 -1.88 12.71
N THR A 373 16.44 -0.56 12.52
CA THR A 373 17.58 0.22 12.02
C THR A 373 18.61 0.46 13.12
N LEU A 374 18.16 0.73 14.36
CA LEU A 374 19.07 0.94 15.51
C LEU A 374 19.76 -0.34 15.96
N LEU A 375 19.06 -1.48 15.87
CA LEU A 375 19.59 -2.80 16.21
C LEU A 375 20.54 -3.38 15.15
N ASP A 376 20.72 -2.71 14.01
CA ASP A 376 21.76 -3.09 13.06
C ASP A 376 23.14 -2.67 13.60
N ASP A 377 24.00 -3.66 13.86
CA ASP A 377 25.36 -3.45 14.38
C ASP A 377 26.19 -2.47 13.54
N HIS A 378 25.87 -2.29 12.25
CA HIS A 378 26.56 -1.37 11.35
C HIS A 378 25.95 0.03 11.32
N PHE A 379 24.87 0.30 12.07
CA PHE A 379 24.19 1.59 12.06
C PHE A 379 25.00 2.69 12.75
N ALA A 380 25.43 2.47 14.00
CA ALA A 380 26.22 3.48 14.72
C ALA A 380 27.57 3.80 14.04
N PRO A 381 28.35 2.81 13.56
CA PRO A 381 29.54 3.09 12.74
C PRO A 381 29.23 3.89 11.48
N TRP A 382 28.18 3.51 10.74
CA TRP A 382 27.77 4.24 9.54
C TRP A 382 27.36 5.68 9.86
N LEU A 383 26.57 5.91 10.91
CA LEU A 383 26.11 7.24 11.28
C LEU A 383 27.29 8.16 11.66
N ARG A 384 28.30 7.59 12.33
CA ARG A 384 29.54 8.30 12.67
C ARG A 384 30.26 8.78 11.42
N ASP A 385 30.36 7.92 10.41
CA ASP A 385 31.00 8.27 9.13
C ASP A 385 30.20 9.35 8.38
N GLU A 386 28.87 9.26 8.36
CA GLU A 386 28.01 10.26 7.69
C GLU A 386 28.09 11.65 8.36
N LEU A 387 28.19 11.70 9.68
CA LEU A 387 28.42 12.94 10.44
C LEU A 387 29.82 13.51 10.16
N ALA A 388 30.85 12.64 10.18
CA ALA A 388 32.23 13.03 9.94
C ALA A 388 32.45 13.57 8.52
N GLN A 389 31.90 12.91 7.50
CA GLN A 389 31.96 13.35 6.10
C GLN A 389 31.38 14.75 5.89
N ARG A 390 30.41 15.16 6.73
CA ARG A 390 29.77 16.47 6.66
C ARG A 390 30.34 17.50 7.64
N ALA A 391 31.36 17.10 8.42
CA ALA A 391 31.91 17.88 9.52
C ALA A 391 30.84 18.35 10.54
N LEU A 392 29.83 17.50 10.78
CA LEU A 392 28.75 17.79 11.72
C LEU A 392 29.08 17.23 13.11
N PRO A 393 29.04 18.05 14.16
CA PRO A 393 29.11 17.55 15.53
C PRO A 393 27.92 16.61 15.81
N ALA A 394 28.14 15.50 16.52
CA ALA A 394 27.11 14.51 16.83
C ALA A 394 25.84 15.11 17.49
N ARG A 395 26.02 16.10 18.38
CA ARG A 395 24.93 16.88 19.00
C ARG A 395 23.99 17.61 18.02
N THR A 396 24.35 17.69 16.74
CA THR A 396 23.49 18.25 15.69
C THR A 396 22.30 17.35 15.39
N LEU A 397 22.41 16.05 15.66
CA LEU A 397 21.37 15.05 15.39
C LEU A 397 20.84 14.47 16.70
N LYS A 398 19.51 14.40 16.77
CA LYS A 398 18.78 13.55 17.71
C LYS A 398 17.96 12.53 16.92
N LEU A 399 17.83 11.33 17.46
CA LEU A 399 16.99 10.28 16.90
C LEU A 399 15.72 10.14 17.73
N GLU A 400 14.59 9.98 17.07
CA GLU A 400 13.28 9.84 17.71
C GLU A 400 12.74 8.43 17.47
N MET A 401 12.25 7.79 18.53
CA MET A 401 11.74 6.42 18.48
C MET A 401 10.53 6.29 19.40
N THR A 402 9.47 5.64 18.91
CA THR A 402 8.20 5.53 19.64
C THR A 402 8.36 4.73 20.94
N GLU A 403 7.54 5.06 21.94
CA GLU A 403 7.53 4.41 23.25
C GLU A 403 7.50 2.87 23.20
N HIS A 404 6.56 2.29 22.43
CA HIS A 404 6.42 0.84 22.31
C HIS A 404 7.67 0.17 21.74
N ALA A 405 8.31 0.83 20.78
CA ALA A 405 9.53 0.38 20.14
C ALA A 405 10.69 0.29 21.15
N ILE A 406 10.84 1.29 22.02
CA ILE A 406 11.91 1.31 23.03
C ILE A 406 11.69 0.18 24.06
N ILE A 407 10.45 0.03 24.54
CA ILE A 407 10.13 -0.88 25.64
C ILE A 407 10.17 -2.35 25.19
N ALA A 408 9.73 -2.67 23.97
CA ALA A 408 9.60 -4.05 23.50
C ALA A 408 10.93 -4.79 23.31
N LEU A 409 12.05 -4.07 23.18
CA LEU A 409 13.32 -4.63 22.70
C LEU A 409 14.41 -4.79 23.77
N GLY A 410 14.07 -4.48 25.03
CA GLY A 410 14.85 -4.85 26.22
C GLY A 410 16.33 -4.44 26.17
N SER A 411 17.22 -5.35 26.59
CA SER A 411 18.66 -5.07 26.78
C SER A 411 19.43 -4.77 25.48
N GLN A 412 19.01 -5.33 24.34
CA GLN A 412 19.66 -5.06 23.05
C GLN A 412 19.46 -3.61 22.61
N MET A 413 18.25 -3.08 22.80
CA MET A 413 17.97 -1.68 22.49
C MET A 413 18.74 -0.74 23.42
N VAL A 414 18.82 -1.07 24.71
CA VAL A 414 19.63 -0.33 25.69
C VAL A 414 21.09 -0.23 25.24
N ALA A 415 21.69 -1.33 24.77
CA ALA A 415 23.06 -1.33 24.25
C ALA A 415 23.21 -0.45 23.00
N ALA A 416 22.28 -0.55 22.04
CA ALA A 416 22.31 0.27 20.83
C ALA A 416 22.18 1.77 21.12
N ILE A 417 21.30 2.16 22.05
CA ILE A 417 21.17 3.56 22.49
C ILE A 417 22.44 4.02 23.20
N HIS A 418 23.06 3.16 24.03
CA HIS A 418 24.33 3.47 24.69
C HIS A 418 25.44 3.75 23.66
N ASP A 419 25.55 2.95 22.60
CA ASP A 419 26.55 3.15 21.55
C ASP A 419 26.37 4.48 20.81
N LEU A 420 25.12 4.89 20.57
CA LEU A 420 24.79 6.21 20.01
C LEU A 420 25.13 7.34 20.98
N SER A 421 24.80 7.17 22.26
CA SER A 421 25.12 8.14 23.32
C SER A 421 26.64 8.32 23.47
N ALA A 422 27.41 7.22 23.40
CA ALA A 422 28.87 7.24 23.49
C ALA A 422 29.54 8.02 22.34
N MET A 423 28.89 8.11 21.16
CA MET A 423 29.34 8.97 20.07
C MET A 423 28.72 10.38 20.08
N GLY A 424 27.84 10.67 21.05
CA GLY A 424 27.23 11.99 21.27
C GLY A 424 25.93 12.23 20.49
N VAL A 425 25.27 11.18 19.98
CA VAL A 425 23.93 11.26 19.37
C VAL A 425 22.89 10.89 20.41
N ALA A 426 21.95 11.80 20.66
CA ALA A 426 20.89 11.60 21.63
C ALA A 426 19.71 10.83 21.02
N VAL A 427 19.10 9.94 21.81
CA VAL A 427 17.83 9.28 21.47
C VAL A 427 16.72 9.85 22.35
N LEU A 428 15.62 10.26 21.73
CA LEU A 428 14.40 10.74 22.39
C LEU A 428 13.29 9.70 22.22
N MET A 429 12.52 9.50 23.29
CA MET A 429 11.29 8.71 23.24
C MET A 429 10.15 9.58 22.70
N ASP A 430 9.53 9.11 21.62
CA ASP A 430 8.41 9.78 20.95
C ASP A 430 7.06 9.19 21.37
N ASP A 431 5.98 9.96 21.19
CA ASP A 431 4.60 9.61 21.55
C ASP A 431 4.39 9.22 23.04
N PHE A 432 5.18 9.80 23.95
CA PHE A 432 5.10 9.44 25.37
C PHE A 432 3.70 9.68 25.92
N GLY A 433 3.08 8.63 26.48
CA GLY A 433 1.75 8.68 27.11
C GLY A 433 0.56 8.45 26.16
N ALA A 434 0.81 8.10 24.89
CA ALA A 434 -0.22 7.62 23.97
C ALA A 434 -0.59 6.13 24.21
N GLY A 435 0.19 5.40 25.03
CA GLY A 435 0.02 3.97 25.34
C GLY A 435 0.14 3.61 26.82
N TYR A 436 0.44 2.34 27.12
CA TYR A 436 0.66 1.85 28.49
C TYR A 436 2.10 2.14 28.96
N SER A 437 2.38 3.38 29.35
CA SER A 437 3.69 3.73 29.89
C SER A 437 3.88 3.14 31.28
N SER A 438 4.80 2.17 31.42
CA SER A 438 5.34 1.81 32.72
C SER A 438 6.41 2.84 33.08
N LEU A 439 6.03 3.87 33.84
CA LEU A 439 6.95 4.89 34.37
C LEU A 439 8.20 4.28 35.03
N GLY A 440 8.10 3.04 35.55
CA GLY A 440 9.24 2.32 36.10
C GLY A 440 10.33 1.99 35.07
N MET A 441 9.96 1.72 33.82
CA MET A 441 10.93 1.40 32.75
C MET A 441 11.75 2.62 32.32
N LEU A 442 11.20 3.83 32.44
CA LEU A 442 11.91 5.06 32.06
C LEU A 442 13.20 5.25 32.87
N ALA A 443 13.25 4.79 34.12
CA ALA A 443 14.41 4.94 34.99
C ALA A 443 15.64 4.16 34.49
N ASP A 444 15.43 3.08 33.73
CA ASP A 444 16.49 2.19 33.27
C ASP A 444 16.90 2.45 31.81
N LEU A 445 16.22 3.36 31.11
CA LEU A 445 16.46 3.64 29.70
C LEU A 445 17.50 4.75 29.49
N PRO A 446 18.56 4.54 28.69
CA PRO A 446 19.60 5.55 28.43
C PRO A 446 19.16 6.60 27.40
N ILE A 447 17.92 7.07 27.48
CA ILE A 447 17.37 8.11 26.61
C ILE A 447 17.74 9.51 27.12
N ALA A 448 17.78 10.49 26.22
CA ALA A 448 18.09 11.88 26.56
C ALA A 448 16.83 12.73 26.83
N GLY A 449 15.65 12.21 26.50
CA GLY A 449 14.42 12.96 26.66
C GLY A 449 13.18 12.25 26.14
N ILE A 450 12.05 12.89 26.38
CA ILE A 450 10.70 12.44 26.00
C ILE A 450 9.99 13.54 25.21
N LYS A 451 9.18 13.14 24.22
CA LYS A 451 8.24 14.02 23.52
C LYS A 451 6.82 13.66 23.96
N CYS A 452 6.14 14.61 24.59
CA CYS A 452 4.77 14.47 25.03
C CYS A 452 3.81 14.76 23.87
N ASP A 453 3.01 13.76 23.50
CA ASP A 453 2.04 13.86 22.41
C ASP A 453 1.03 15.01 22.63
N ARG A 454 0.45 15.50 21.53
CA ARG A 454 -0.56 16.57 21.54
C ARG A 454 -1.77 16.30 22.45
N LEU A 455 -2.06 15.04 22.77
CA LEU A 455 -3.10 14.67 23.72
C LEU A 455 -2.88 15.26 25.12
N PHE A 456 -1.65 15.62 25.49
CA PHE A 456 -1.36 16.28 26.76
C PHE A 456 -1.79 17.76 26.78
N VAL A 457 -1.79 18.43 25.63
CA VAL A 457 -2.01 19.90 25.55
C VAL A 457 -3.41 20.31 25.11
N ARG A 458 -4.20 19.40 24.56
CA ARG A 458 -5.59 19.72 24.15
C ARG A 458 -6.38 20.31 25.33
N GLN A 459 -6.93 21.51 25.18
CA GLN A 459 -7.69 22.24 26.22
C GLN A 459 -6.90 22.48 27.54
N LEU A 460 -5.57 22.55 27.46
CA LEU A 460 -4.69 22.63 28.63
C LEU A 460 -4.97 23.83 29.54
N ALA A 461 -5.32 24.99 28.97
CA ALA A 461 -5.53 26.21 29.74
C ALA A 461 -6.71 26.09 30.75
N GLN A 462 -7.74 25.30 30.41
CA GLN A 462 -8.92 25.11 31.27
C GLN A 462 -8.87 23.80 32.09
N ASP A 463 -8.03 22.83 31.68
CA ASP A 463 -7.94 21.52 32.32
C ASP A 463 -6.85 21.48 33.41
N ARG A 464 -7.25 21.78 34.65
CA ARG A 464 -6.35 21.72 35.83
C ARG A 464 -5.75 20.33 36.05
N ARG A 465 -6.44 19.26 35.63
CA ARG A 465 -5.95 17.88 35.79
C ARG A 465 -4.79 17.63 34.82
N ARG A 466 -4.90 18.07 33.57
CA ARG A 466 -3.80 18.04 32.58
C ARG A 466 -2.61 18.89 33.02
N GLN A 467 -2.86 20.09 33.52
CA GLN A 467 -1.79 20.93 34.09
C GLN A 467 -1.07 20.24 35.25
N SER A 468 -1.82 19.54 36.12
CA SER A 468 -1.23 18.75 37.20
C SER A 468 -0.43 17.58 36.67
N LEU A 469 -0.94 16.84 35.68
CA LEU A 469 -0.20 15.74 35.05
C LEU A 469 1.13 16.22 34.48
N LEU A 470 1.13 17.29 33.69
CA LEU A 470 2.34 17.87 33.10
C LEU A 470 3.34 18.36 34.14
N ARG A 471 2.89 18.90 35.29
CA ARG A 471 3.78 19.23 36.41
C ARG A 471 4.52 18.02 36.97
N HIS A 472 3.85 16.88 37.10
CA HIS A 472 4.49 15.67 37.57
C HIS A 472 5.42 15.08 36.50
N VAL A 473 5.04 15.14 35.22
CA VAL A 473 5.93 14.73 34.11
C VAL A 473 7.20 15.59 34.09
N ALA A 474 7.07 16.91 34.22
CA ALA A 474 8.20 17.83 34.28
C ALA A 474 9.14 17.52 35.47
N ALA A 475 8.57 17.29 36.65
CA ALA A 475 9.35 16.94 37.84
C ALA A 475 10.10 15.61 37.68
N LEU A 476 9.42 14.56 37.18
CA LEU A 476 10.03 13.25 36.94
C LEU A 476 11.15 13.33 35.90
N ALA A 477 10.91 14.05 34.80
CA ALA A 477 11.93 14.24 33.78
C ALA A 477 13.15 14.98 34.33
N GLN A 478 12.94 16.01 35.17
CA GLN A 478 14.03 16.71 35.84
C GLN A 478 14.84 15.78 36.77
N GLU A 479 14.17 14.94 37.56
CA GLU A 479 14.82 13.96 38.44
C GLU A 479 15.66 12.93 37.67
N PHE A 480 15.22 12.54 36.47
CA PHE A 480 15.94 11.62 35.59
C PHE A 480 16.91 12.30 34.62
N GLY A 481 17.03 13.63 34.65
CA GLY A 481 17.90 14.38 33.72
C GLY A 481 17.44 14.33 32.26
N LEU A 482 16.14 14.11 32.02
CA LEU A 482 15.52 14.00 30.71
C LEU A 482 15.02 15.37 30.21
N SER A 483 15.30 15.70 28.95
CA SER A 483 14.63 16.82 28.29
C SER A 483 13.17 16.47 27.95
N VAL A 484 12.25 17.44 28.06
CA VAL A 484 10.84 17.25 27.70
C VAL A 484 10.48 18.19 26.57
N VAL A 485 10.07 17.64 25.44
CA VAL A 485 9.44 18.39 24.35
C VAL A 485 7.94 18.21 24.43
N VAL A 486 7.17 19.29 24.32
CA VAL A 486 5.71 19.20 24.28
C VAL A 486 5.21 19.53 22.87
N GLU A 487 4.46 18.61 22.29
CA GLU A 487 3.98 18.72 20.91
C GLU A 487 2.55 19.25 20.80
N GLY A 488 2.21 19.72 19.60
CA GLY A 488 0.84 20.13 19.25
C GLY A 488 0.38 21.41 19.93
N VAL A 489 1.31 22.30 20.32
CA VAL A 489 0.95 23.60 20.91
C VAL A 489 0.53 24.57 19.82
N GLU A 490 -0.71 25.05 19.89
CA GLU A 490 -1.30 25.89 18.85
C GLU A 490 -1.53 27.34 19.33
N THR A 491 -1.73 27.54 20.63
CA THR A 491 -2.11 28.83 21.21
C THR A 491 -1.06 29.41 22.15
N VAL A 492 -1.08 30.74 22.32
CA VAL A 492 -0.19 31.43 23.26
C VAL A 492 -0.57 31.10 24.71
N GLU A 493 -1.85 30.85 24.99
CA GLU A 493 -2.38 30.47 26.30
C GLU A 493 -1.88 29.08 26.74
N GLU A 494 -1.85 28.11 25.84
CA GLU A 494 -1.25 26.78 26.09
C GLU A 494 0.25 26.92 26.41
N LEU A 495 0.96 27.70 25.61
CA LEU A 495 2.38 27.98 25.79
C LEU A 495 2.67 28.65 27.15
N GLN A 496 1.90 29.66 27.54
CA GLN A 496 2.01 30.31 28.87
C GLN A 496 1.79 29.32 29.99
N THR A 497 0.80 28.44 29.83
CA THR A 497 0.49 27.41 30.81
C THR A 497 1.65 26.43 30.94
N LEU A 498 2.23 25.95 29.82
CA LEU A 498 3.39 25.06 29.81
C LEU A 498 4.62 25.68 30.47
N ALA A 499 4.89 26.96 30.18
CA ALA A 499 5.99 27.68 30.81
C ALA A 499 5.79 27.84 32.34
N SER A 500 4.56 28.07 32.80
CA SER A 500 4.24 28.13 34.24
C SER A 500 4.41 26.77 34.95
N VAL A 501 4.38 25.69 34.18
CA VAL A 501 4.59 24.30 34.63
C VAL A 501 6.08 23.90 34.58
N GLY A 502 6.95 24.77 34.04
CA GLY A 502 8.39 24.51 33.94
C GLY A 502 8.81 23.78 32.66
N LEU A 503 7.93 23.70 31.66
CA LEU A 503 8.23 23.07 30.37
C LEU A 503 8.60 24.15 29.34
N HIS A 504 9.75 23.98 28.70
CA HIS A 504 10.39 25.05 27.92
C HIS A 504 10.66 24.70 26.46
N SER A 505 10.84 23.43 26.12
CA SER A 505 11.00 22.97 24.75
C SER A 505 9.64 22.63 24.14
N ILE A 506 9.25 23.36 23.09
CA ILE A 506 7.89 23.35 22.56
C ILE A 506 7.90 23.17 21.05
N GLN A 507 7.02 22.31 20.55
CA GLN A 507 6.76 22.09 19.14
C GLN A 507 5.29 22.30 18.84
N GLY A 508 4.99 23.05 17.78
CA GLY A 508 3.62 23.23 17.34
C GLY A 508 3.41 24.42 16.41
N TYR A 509 2.16 24.58 15.99
CA TYR A 509 1.78 25.63 15.03
C TYR A 509 1.85 27.04 15.62
N VAL A 510 2.00 27.17 16.94
CA VAL A 510 2.30 28.45 17.59
C VAL A 510 3.58 29.11 17.05
N PHE A 511 4.56 28.31 16.57
CA PHE A 511 5.78 28.83 15.94
C PHE A 511 5.73 28.77 14.42
N SER A 512 5.51 27.57 13.88
CA SER A 512 5.41 27.35 12.44
C SER A 512 4.83 25.96 12.13
N ARG A 513 4.20 25.85 10.97
CA ARG A 513 3.90 24.55 10.35
C ARG A 513 5.20 23.94 9.77
N PRO A 514 5.23 22.61 9.51
CA PRO A 514 6.36 21.99 8.83
C PRO A 514 6.67 22.68 7.49
N MET A 515 7.90 23.18 7.33
CA MET A 515 8.30 23.99 6.18
C MET A 515 9.39 23.32 5.35
N PRO A 516 9.49 23.55 4.03
CA PRO A 516 10.54 22.95 3.22
C PRO A 516 11.93 23.46 3.63
N ALA A 517 12.97 22.64 3.40
CA ALA A 517 14.34 22.90 3.85
C ALA A 517 14.89 24.29 3.48
N HIS A 518 14.56 24.79 2.29
CA HIS A 518 15.05 26.09 1.80
C HIS A 518 14.42 27.29 2.52
N ALA A 519 13.26 27.12 3.18
CA ALA A 519 12.56 28.18 3.89
C ALA A 519 13.09 28.38 5.33
N VAL A 520 13.79 27.37 5.87
CA VAL A 520 14.26 27.36 7.27
C VAL A 520 15.19 28.54 7.61
N PRO A 521 16.23 28.87 6.81
CA PRO A 521 17.12 29.99 7.13
C PRO A 521 16.39 31.33 7.18
N GLU A 522 15.44 31.55 6.27
CA GLU A 522 14.70 32.81 6.20
C GLU A 522 13.70 32.94 7.34
N TRP A 523 12.98 31.86 7.66
CA TRP A 523 12.10 31.82 8.83
C TRP A 523 12.87 32.12 10.12
N HIS A 524 14.03 31.49 10.32
CA HIS A 524 14.87 31.71 11.50
C HIS A 524 15.38 33.15 11.59
N ARG A 525 15.73 33.78 10.46
CA ARG A 525 16.24 35.16 10.43
C ARG A 525 15.14 36.19 10.72
N THR A 526 13.94 35.99 10.19
CA THR A 526 12.89 37.03 10.18
C THR A 526 11.82 36.85 11.25
N GLN A 527 11.45 35.62 11.58
CA GLN A 527 10.31 35.35 12.47
C GLN A 527 10.76 35.00 13.89
N MET A 528 11.79 34.15 14.02
CA MET A 528 12.20 33.61 15.31
C MET A 528 12.63 34.66 16.35
N PRO A 529 13.37 35.75 16.01
CA PRO A 529 13.73 36.77 16.98
C PRO A 529 12.50 37.49 17.57
N ALA A 530 11.51 37.81 16.72
CA ALA A 530 10.27 38.45 17.15
C ALA A 530 9.42 37.52 18.02
N GLN A 531 9.30 36.24 17.62
CA GLN A 531 8.59 35.22 18.39
C GLN A 531 9.23 35.01 19.77
N ARG A 532 10.56 34.91 19.84
CA ARG A 532 11.30 34.75 21.11
C ARG A 532 11.15 35.98 22.02
N ALA A 533 11.24 37.19 21.47
CA ALA A 533 11.06 38.42 22.23
C ALA A 533 9.65 38.55 22.81
N ALA A 534 8.62 38.24 22.01
CA ALA A 534 7.24 38.20 22.46
C ALA A 534 7.05 37.19 23.61
N LEU A 535 7.61 35.99 23.46
CA LEU A 535 7.57 34.96 24.49
C LEU A 535 8.21 35.42 25.81
N GLN A 536 9.43 35.95 25.73
CA GLN A 536 10.16 36.40 26.91
C GLN A 536 9.40 37.53 27.64
N ALA A 537 8.81 38.47 26.90
CA ALA A 537 7.98 39.52 27.47
C ALA A 537 6.74 38.95 28.19
N THR A 538 6.08 37.96 27.61
CA THR A 538 4.90 37.31 28.21
C THR A 538 5.25 36.54 29.49
N LEU A 539 6.41 35.86 29.53
CA LEU A 539 6.84 35.05 30.67
C LEU A 539 7.37 35.89 31.84
N HIS A 540 7.95 37.06 31.58
CA HIS A 540 8.50 37.96 32.61
C HIS A 540 7.52 39.06 33.05
N ALA A 541 6.31 39.12 32.48
CA ALA A 541 5.30 40.09 32.90
C ALA A 541 4.83 39.81 34.36
N PRO A 542 4.84 40.80 35.27
CA PRO A 542 4.39 40.60 36.64
C PRO A 542 2.93 40.12 36.68
N ARG A 543 2.60 39.21 37.63
CA ARG A 543 1.29 38.53 37.75
C ARG A 543 0.07 39.48 37.72
N THR A 544 0.23 40.72 38.16
CA THR A 544 -0.81 41.77 38.12
C THR A 544 -1.13 42.30 36.71
N VAL A 545 -0.20 42.18 35.76
CA VAL A 545 -0.37 42.54 34.34
C VAL A 545 -0.96 41.38 33.55
N GLN A 546 -0.62 40.14 33.86
CA GLN A 546 -1.22 38.94 33.25
C GLN A 546 -2.73 38.86 33.51
N ALA A 547 -3.20 39.22 34.71
CA ALA A 547 -4.63 39.33 35.03
C ALA A 547 -5.33 40.50 34.34
N ARG A 548 -4.62 41.60 34.05
CA ARG A 548 -5.15 42.77 33.32
C ARG A 548 -5.21 42.55 31.81
N TYR A 549 -4.26 41.84 31.20
CA TYR A 549 -4.33 41.47 29.78
C TYR A 549 -5.46 40.49 29.47
N ALA A 550 -5.81 39.61 30.42
CA ALA A 550 -6.99 38.75 30.33
C ALA A 550 -8.33 39.52 30.45
N ALA A 551 -8.31 40.72 31.04
CA ALA A 551 -9.52 41.52 31.29
C ALA A 551 -9.69 42.71 30.35
N HIS A 552 -8.61 43.28 29.81
CA HIS A 552 -8.59 44.42 28.89
C HIS A 552 -7.42 44.25 27.91
N ALA A 553 -7.59 43.43 26.88
CA ALA A 553 -6.65 43.40 25.76
C ALA A 553 -6.92 44.62 24.86
N PRO A 554 -5.98 45.58 24.69
CA PRO A 554 -5.98 46.40 23.49
C PRO A 554 -5.67 45.46 22.32
N ALA A 555 -6.36 45.65 21.19
CA ALA A 555 -6.08 44.90 19.98
C ALA A 555 -4.58 45.00 19.64
N LEU A 556 -3.87 43.87 19.71
CA LEU A 556 -2.54 43.76 19.15
C LEU A 556 -2.62 44.11 17.65
N PRO A 557 -1.60 44.79 17.09
CA PRO A 557 -1.55 45.00 15.65
C PRO A 557 -1.67 43.65 14.93
N PRO A 558 -2.38 43.59 13.79
CA PRO A 558 -2.66 42.33 13.11
C PRO A 558 -1.35 41.60 12.77
N VAL A 559 -1.28 40.34 13.15
CA VAL A 559 -0.20 39.43 12.75
C VAL A 559 -0.27 39.26 11.22
N PRO A 560 0.83 39.39 10.45
CA PRO A 560 0.77 39.53 8.99
C PRO A 560 0.32 38.30 8.20
N TRP A 561 -0.12 37.20 8.84
CA TRP A 561 -0.35 35.93 8.15
C TRP A 561 -1.63 35.18 8.53
N ALA A 562 -2.65 35.83 9.09
CA ALA A 562 -3.99 35.24 9.08
C ALA A 562 -4.55 35.23 7.64
N PRO A 563 -4.78 34.07 6.99
CA PRO A 563 -5.63 34.04 5.81
C PRO A 563 -7.07 34.27 6.26
N ARG A 564 -7.82 35.05 5.49
CA ARG A 564 -9.28 35.14 5.64
C ARG A 564 -9.88 33.77 5.34
N ALA A 565 -10.70 33.29 6.29
CA ALA A 565 -11.73 32.23 6.23
C ALA A 565 -11.36 30.91 5.52
#